data_AF-R5DQS9-F1
#
_entry.id   AF-R5DQS9-F1
#
_cell.length_a   1.000
_cell.length_b   1.000
_cell.length_c   1.000
_cell.angle_alpha   90.00
_cell.angle_beta   90.00
_cell.angle_gamma   90.00
#
_symmetry.space_group_name_H-M   'P 1'
#
loop_
_entity.id
_entity.type
_entity.pdbx_description
1 polymer ?
#
loop_
_entity_poly.entity_id
_entity_poly.type
_entity_poly.pdbx_seq_one_letter_code
_entity_poly.pdbx_strand_id
1 'polypeptide(L)'
;MIKNLKCPGIPVVFDIEDNNDSICIIEEYISGKSLTEYISEAGCITVHDMADIGIRICDIISYLHECAGIVHLDIKPSNIIIRDNSDGKREVFIIDFDNSDMIDGRHAGHAMYITAGYAAPEQYNGDGSVRSDIYSIGILLLYMASSGHVQSFTSEAESVCRLYSNSIGPVIRKCIRHNSIQRYKSIAALRKELCSISDTMNYKKIAKFDITKKFLGFFRGKKSVIADKNNTDKVCHIYVYGFMHNSGATHFCLCFASFLKRKKRNVICIRHNDTSDYRAVTDKGTLCNGIYTIGADKIKGKAGIDIIPDYNGCITYNLSGYEYIIHDCGCIDEHCNSRRGECAEGGKDGITIFVGNTNYRRNNMTAMESVTSDSIIFINHIGGREFYDFISSYKGKCRIYRFPCIYEWDSANELFEEEADEIMEIIEK
;
A
#
# COMPACT_ATOMS: atom_id res chain seq x y z
N MET A 1 -17.41 29.56 -17.04
CA MET A 1 -16.20 29.86 -16.25
C MET A 1 -14.92 29.30 -16.89
N ILE A 2 -14.89 28.02 -17.26
CA ILE A 2 -13.65 27.31 -17.66
C ILE A 2 -13.20 27.44 -19.12
N LYS A 3 -14.07 27.88 -20.06
CA LYS A 3 -13.78 27.92 -21.52
C LYS A 3 -12.53 28.70 -21.92
N ASN A 4 -12.12 29.68 -21.12
CA ASN A 4 -11.00 30.59 -21.44
C ASN A 4 -9.71 30.26 -20.67
N LEU A 5 -9.67 29.14 -19.93
CA LEU A 5 -8.48 28.73 -19.20
C LEU A 5 -7.39 28.30 -20.18
N LYS A 6 -6.17 28.80 -19.96
CA LYS A 6 -4.98 28.50 -20.76
C LYS A 6 -3.88 28.03 -19.84
N CYS A 7 -3.97 26.77 -19.44
CA CYS A 7 -2.99 26.11 -18.59
C CYS A 7 -2.69 24.73 -19.18
N PRO A 8 -1.42 24.33 -19.42
CA PRO A 8 -1.09 23.03 -20.01
C PRO A 8 -1.64 21.81 -19.27
N GLY A 9 -1.93 21.93 -17.97
CA GLY A 9 -2.51 20.85 -17.16
C GLY A 9 -4.03 20.88 -17.04
N ILE A 10 -4.71 21.65 -17.88
CA ILE A 10 -6.18 21.75 -17.92
C ILE A 10 -6.65 21.45 -19.37
N PRO A 11 -7.61 20.54 -19.57
CA PRO A 11 -8.18 20.26 -20.89
C PRO A 11 -8.70 21.52 -21.57
N VAL A 12 -8.44 21.65 -22.87
CA VAL A 12 -9.05 22.72 -23.67
C VAL A 12 -10.53 22.40 -23.88
N VAL A 13 -11.41 23.32 -23.48
CA VAL A 13 -12.83 23.24 -23.83
C VAL A 13 -13.02 23.78 -25.25
N PHE A 14 -13.37 22.90 -26.18
CA PHE A 14 -13.62 23.25 -27.57
C PHE A 14 -14.97 23.93 -27.74
N ASP A 15 -16.02 23.36 -27.15
CA ASP A 15 -17.36 23.94 -27.23
C ASP A 15 -18.25 23.62 -26.03
N ILE A 16 -19.32 24.42 -25.89
CA ILE A 16 -20.36 24.23 -24.87
C ILE A 16 -21.70 24.36 -25.60
N GLU A 17 -22.46 23.26 -25.64
CA GLU A 17 -23.82 23.26 -26.16
C GLU A 17 -24.80 23.30 -24.98
N ASP A 18 -25.75 24.23 -25.03
CA ASP A 18 -26.79 24.42 -24.02
C ASP A 18 -28.15 24.13 -24.66
N ASN A 19 -28.75 23.01 -24.27
CA ASN A 19 -30.10 22.64 -24.66
C ASN A 19 -31.03 22.83 -23.45
N ASN A 20 -32.33 23.02 -23.69
CA ASN A 20 -33.31 23.32 -22.62
C ASN A 20 -33.30 22.33 -21.42
N ASP A 21 -32.79 21.10 -21.59
CA ASP A 21 -32.76 20.04 -20.57
C ASP A 21 -31.33 19.62 -20.15
N SER A 22 -30.27 20.07 -20.83
CA SER A 22 -28.89 19.65 -20.52
C SER A 22 -27.82 20.57 -21.09
N ILE A 23 -26.70 20.65 -20.37
CA ILE A 23 -25.47 21.29 -20.83
C ILE A 23 -24.50 20.19 -21.27
N CYS A 24 -23.98 20.29 -22.49
CA CYS A 24 -22.95 19.40 -23.04
C CYS A 24 -21.64 20.17 -23.20
N ILE A 25 -20.56 19.66 -22.61
CA ILE A 25 -19.22 20.25 -22.71
C ILE A 25 -18.36 19.35 -23.59
N ILE A 26 -17.83 19.92 -24.67
CA ILE A 26 -16.92 19.24 -25.59
C ILE A 26 -15.50 19.71 -25.27
N GLU A 27 -14.67 18.83 -24.75
CA GLU A 27 -13.31 19.14 -24.30
C GLU A 27 -12.25 18.16 -24.82
N GLU A 28 -10.99 18.54 -24.65
CA GLU A 28 -9.83 17.74 -25.00
C GLU A 28 -9.80 16.40 -24.26
N TYR A 29 -9.72 15.30 -25.01
CA TYR A 29 -9.46 13.99 -24.44
C TYR A 29 -8.00 13.87 -24.00
N ILE A 30 -7.78 13.80 -22.69
CA ILE A 30 -6.47 13.61 -22.10
C ILE A 30 -6.16 12.12 -22.02
N SER A 31 -5.31 11.61 -22.93
CA SER A 31 -4.80 10.25 -22.84
C SER A 31 -3.92 10.09 -21.60
N GLY A 32 -4.07 9.01 -20.85
CA GLY A 32 -3.28 8.74 -19.64
C GLY A 32 -4.05 7.83 -18.69
N LYS A 33 -3.56 7.73 -17.46
CA LYS A 33 -4.22 7.00 -16.37
C LYS A 33 -4.72 7.99 -15.34
N SER A 34 -5.91 7.78 -14.80
CA SER A 34 -6.30 8.47 -13.57
C SER A 34 -5.28 8.18 -12.47
N LEU A 35 -5.13 9.06 -11.47
CA LEU A 35 -4.22 8.80 -10.36
C LEU A 35 -4.65 7.55 -9.57
N THR A 36 -5.95 7.25 -9.56
CA THR A 36 -6.49 5.98 -9.02
C THR A 36 -5.87 4.76 -9.71
N GLU A 37 -5.96 4.70 -11.05
CA GLU A 37 -5.39 3.62 -11.85
C GLU A 37 -3.86 3.61 -11.74
N TYR A 38 -3.24 4.78 -11.78
CA TYR A 38 -1.80 4.94 -11.68
C TYR A 38 -1.25 4.34 -10.38
N ILE A 39 -1.86 4.67 -9.24
CA ILE A 39 -1.45 4.13 -7.94
C ILE A 39 -1.79 2.65 -7.81
N SER A 40 -2.96 2.23 -8.33
CA SER A 40 -3.36 0.82 -8.35
C SER A 40 -2.37 -0.05 -9.13
N GLU A 41 -1.83 0.43 -10.24
CA GLU A 41 -0.88 -0.32 -11.07
C GLU A 41 0.57 -0.20 -10.57
N ALA A 42 0.99 0.98 -10.11
CA ALA A 42 2.36 1.20 -9.64
C ALA A 42 2.60 0.50 -8.28
N GLY A 43 1.56 0.31 -7.48
CA GLY A 43 1.61 -0.25 -6.13
C GLY A 43 2.27 0.70 -5.11
N CYS A 44 3.53 1.08 -5.33
CA CYS A 44 4.27 2.01 -4.49
C CYS A 44 4.78 3.19 -5.33
N ILE A 45 4.59 4.41 -4.81
CA ILE A 45 5.13 5.63 -5.42
C ILE A 45 6.23 6.23 -4.55
N THR A 46 7.31 6.70 -5.16
CA THR A 46 8.43 7.27 -4.39
C THR A 46 8.06 8.64 -3.82
N VAL A 47 8.72 9.05 -2.73
CA VAL A 47 8.54 10.42 -2.18
C VAL A 47 8.89 11.50 -3.20
N HIS A 48 9.87 11.23 -4.07
CA HIS A 48 10.23 12.15 -5.14
C HIS A 48 9.09 12.28 -6.15
N ASP A 49 8.51 11.17 -6.59
CA ASP A 49 7.37 11.17 -7.52
C ASP A 49 6.12 11.79 -6.91
N MET A 50 5.83 11.51 -5.63
CA MET A 50 4.72 12.15 -4.91
C MET A 50 4.90 13.67 -4.84
N ALA A 51 6.12 14.13 -4.56
CA ALA A 51 6.43 15.55 -4.54
C ALA A 51 6.34 16.16 -5.95
N ASP A 52 6.82 15.49 -7.00
CA ASP A 52 6.73 15.96 -8.39
C ASP A 52 5.28 16.11 -8.86
N ILE A 53 4.45 15.09 -8.63
CA ILE A 53 3.01 15.15 -8.92
C ILE A 53 2.36 16.29 -8.11
N GLY A 54 2.65 16.38 -6.81
CA GLY A 54 2.12 17.44 -5.96
C GLY A 54 2.54 18.85 -6.41
N ILE A 55 3.78 19.04 -6.89
CA ILE A 55 4.27 20.31 -7.44
C ILE A 55 3.48 20.70 -8.69
N ARG A 56 3.27 19.76 -9.61
CA ARG A 56 2.53 20.02 -10.86
C ARG A 56 1.07 20.35 -10.59
N ILE A 57 0.44 19.66 -9.64
CA ILE A 57 -0.92 20.01 -9.18
C ILE A 57 -0.92 21.41 -8.58
N CYS A 58 0.07 21.75 -7.75
CA CYS A 58 0.19 23.11 -7.23
C CYS A 58 0.36 24.15 -8.33
N ASP A 59 1.10 23.87 -9.41
CA ASP A 59 1.26 24.80 -10.54
C ASP A 59 -0.08 25.09 -11.23
N ILE A 60 -0.90 24.06 -11.45
CA ILE A 60 -2.23 24.18 -12.07
C ILE A 60 -3.19 24.93 -11.14
N ILE A 61 -3.21 24.59 -9.85
CA ILE A 61 -4.12 25.22 -8.88
C ILE A 61 -3.70 26.67 -8.60
N SER A 62 -2.40 26.97 -8.56
CA SER A 62 -1.92 28.36 -8.49
C SER A 62 -2.41 29.19 -9.67
N TYR A 63 -2.40 28.63 -10.89
CA TYR A 63 -2.99 29.32 -12.05
C TYR A 63 -4.48 29.60 -11.86
N LEU A 64 -5.26 28.63 -11.38
CA LEU A 64 -6.69 28.84 -11.09
C LEU A 64 -6.90 29.94 -10.05
N HIS A 65 -6.18 29.87 -8.93
CA HIS A 65 -6.34 30.80 -7.81
C HIS A 65 -5.90 32.22 -8.17
N GLU A 66 -4.74 32.37 -8.81
CA GLU A 66 -4.07 33.66 -8.99
C GLU A 66 -4.42 34.32 -10.32
N CYS A 67 -4.60 33.55 -11.40
CA CYS A 67 -4.83 34.10 -12.74
C CYS A 67 -6.31 34.06 -13.13
N ALA A 68 -7.07 33.04 -12.69
CA ALA A 68 -8.47 32.89 -13.05
C ALA A 68 -9.45 33.33 -11.94
N GLY A 69 -8.98 33.42 -10.69
CA GLY A 69 -9.83 33.73 -9.54
C GLY A 69 -10.83 32.60 -9.21
N ILE A 70 -10.46 31.35 -9.49
CA ILE A 70 -11.30 30.16 -9.38
C ILE A 70 -10.74 29.23 -8.30
N VAL A 71 -11.61 28.59 -7.52
CA VAL A 71 -11.31 27.42 -6.67
C VAL A 71 -11.87 26.15 -7.31
N HIS A 72 -11.16 25.03 -7.19
CA HIS A 72 -11.55 23.78 -7.85
C HIS A 72 -12.58 22.98 -7.05
N LEU A 73 -12.38 22.88 -5.73
CA LEU A 73 -13.27 22.29 -4.72
C LEU A 73 -13.51 20.78 -4.81
N ASP A 74 -13.11 20.11 -5.90
CA ASP A 74 -13.21 18.65 -6.05
C ASP A 74 -11.92 17.96 -6.50
N ILE A 75 -10.80 18.28 -5.84
CA ILE A 75 -9.52 17.62 -6.11
C ILE A 75 -9.51 16.22 -5.49
N LYS A 76 -9.51 15.18 -6.34
CA LYS A 76 -9.51 13.76 -5.95
C LYS A 76 -8.78 12.89 -6.99
N PRO A 77 -8.34 11.66 -6.64
CA PRO A 77 -7.56 10.81 -7.53
C PRO A 77 -8.17 10.53 -8.90
N SER A 78 -9.50 10.41 -9.01
CA SER A 78 -10.18 10.20 -10.29
C SER A 78 -10.11 11.42 -11.22
N ASN A 79 -9.91 12.62 -10.66
CA ASN A 79 -9.90 13.88 -11.39
C ASN A 79 -8.48 14.34 -11.74
N ILE A 80 -7.48 13.50 -11.47
CA ILE A 80 -6.08 13.74 -11.81
C ILE A 80 -5.66 12.70 -12.84
N ILE A 81 -5.21 13.12 -14.01
CA ILE A 81 -4.64 12.22 -15.03
C ILE A 81 -3.12 12.36 -15.05
N ILE A 82 -2.45 11.21 -15.01
CA ILE A 82 -1.00 11.06 -15.13
C ILE A 82 -0.67 10.48 -16.50
N ARG A 83 0.29 11.12 -17.19
CA ARG A 83 0.83 10.66 -18.47
C ARG A 83 2.35 10.63 -18.40
N ASP A 84 2.92 9.44 -18.42
CA ASP A 84 4.37 9.26 -18.49
C ASP A 84 4.80 9.18 -19.97
N ASN A 85 5.55 10.18 -20.44
CA ASN A 85 6.01 10.27 -21.82
C ASN A 85 7.28 9.44 -22.05
N SER A 86 7.52 9.08 -23.32
CA SER A 86 8.68 8.29 -23.74
C SER A 86 10.03 8.98 -23.52
N ASP A 87 10.04 10.31 -23.39
CA ASP A 87 11.23 11.09 -23.02
C ASP A 87 11.49 11.10 -21.49
N GLY A 88 10.72 10.33 -20.73
CA GLY A 88 10.81 10.22 -19.28
C GLY A 88 10.19 11.38 -18.51
N LYS A 89 9.51 12.32 -19.19
CA LYS A 89 8.75 13.37 -18.51
C LYS A 89 7.37 12.86 -18.14
N ARG A 90 6.98 13.12 -16.90
CA ARG A 90 5.59 13.01 -16.47
C ARG A 90 4.82 14.24 -16.93
N GLU A 91 3.53 14.11 -17.17
CA GLU A 91 2.56 15.19 -17.30
C GLU A 91 1.41 14.91 -16.35
N VAL A 92 0.83 15.98 -15.79
CA VAL A 92 -0.27 15.90 -14.83
C VAL A 92 -1.36 16.85 -15.31
N PHE A 93 -2.58 16.34 -15.37
CA PHE A 93 -3.76 17.09 -15.78
C PHE A 93 -4.81 17.03 -14.68
N ILE A 94 -5.54 18.12 -14.48
CA ILE A 94 -6.73 18.18 -13.64
C ILE A 94 -7.94 18.25 -14.58
N ILE A 95 -8.85 17.30 -14.40
CA ILE A 95 -10.10 17.21 -15.15
C ILE A 95 -11.29 17.43 -14.22
N ASP A 96 -12.47 17.65 -14.79
CA ASP A 96 -13.74 17.79 -14.07
C ASP A 96 -13.78 19.01 -13.11
N PHE A 97 -14.35 20.09 -13.62
CA PHE A 97 -14.48 21.39 -12.95
C PHE A 97 -15.91 21.67 -12.48
N ASP A 98 -16.77 20.66 -12.39
CA ASP A 98 -18.21 20.83 -12.15
C ASP A 98 -18.51 21.50 -10.79
N ASN A 99 -17.63 21.29 -9.81
CA ASN A 99 -17.73 21.89 -8.48
C ASN A 99 -16.95 23.20 -8.30
N SER A 100 -16.30 23.69 -9.36
CA SER A 100 -15.46 24.89 -9.27
C SER A 100 -16.30 26.15 -9.07
N ASP A 101 -15.78 27.13 -8.33
CA ASP A 101 -16.46 28.40 -8.05
C ASP A 101 -15.48 29.59 -8.13
N MET A 102 -16.00 30.79 -8.30
CA MET A 102 -15.24 32.03 -8.21
C MET A 102 -14.91 32.33 -6.75
N ILE A 103 -13.67 32.74 -6.48
CA ILE A 103 -13.19 33.12 -5.14
C ILE A 103 -14.02 34.25 -4.52
N ASP A 104 -14.61 35.12 -5.34
CA ASP A 104 -15.45 36.24 -4.90
C ASP A 104 -16.93 35.87 -4.67
N GLY A 105 -17.27 34.58 -4.77
CA GLY A 105 -18.61 34.05 -4.51
C GLY A 105 -19.67 34.43 -5.55
N ARG A 106 -19.27 34.98 -6.70
CA ARG A 106 -20.21 35.43 -7.74
C ARG A 106 -20.97 34.30 -8.44
N HIS A 107 -20.61 33.02 -8.25
CA HIS A 107 -21.33 31.86 -8.80
C HIS A 107 -22.03 31.03 -7.71
N ALA A 108 -22.41 31.63 -6.57
CA ALA A 108 -23.14 31.00 -5.45
C ALA A 108 -24.61 30.60 -5.77
N GLY A 109 -24.86 30.01 -6.93
CA GLY A 109 -26.16 29.54 -7.40
C GLY A 109 -26.23 28.05 -7.76
N HIS A 110 -25.10 27.33 -7.75
CA HIS A 110 -25.08 25.87 -7.93
C HIS A 110 -24.95 25.14 -6.59
N ALA A 111 -25.67 24.03 -6.44
CA ALA A 111 -25.49 23.15 -5.29
C ALA A 111 -24.06 22.60 -5.32
N MET A 112 -23.27 22.88 -4.28
CA MET A 112 -21.92 22.30 -4.14
C MET A 112 -22.08 20.79 -3.91
N TYR A 113 -21.65 19.98 -4.87
CA TYR A 113 -21.59 18.53 -4.70
C TYR A 113 -20.27 18.17 -4.02
N ILE A 114 -20.36 17.47 -2.89
CA ILE A 114 -19.20 17.20 -2.04
C ILE A 114 -18.76 15.75 -2.22
N THR A 115 -17.49 15.53 -2.60
CA THR A 115 -16.90 14.20 -2.57
C THR A 115 -16.44 13.84 -1.16
N ALA A 116 -17.19 12.95 -0.50
CA ALA A 116 -16.86 12.49 0.84
C ALA A 116 -15.45 11.88 0.90
N GLY A 117 -14.67 12.30 1.92
CA GLY A 117 -13.30 11.86 2.15
C GLY A 117 -12.23 12.85 1.65
N TYR A 118 -12.46 13.48 0.49
CA TYR A 118 -11.52 14.45 -0.11
C TYR A 118 -11.87 15.91 0.18
N ALA A 119 -13.14 16.18 0.45
CA ALA A 119 -13.62 17.52 0.76
C ALA A 119 -13.13 18.01 2.13
N ALA A 120 -12.81 19.30 2.19
CA ALA A 120 -12.45 19.97 3.42
C ALA A 120 -13.65 20.11 4.37
N PRO A 121 -13.44 20.09 5.70
CA PRO A 121 -14.53 20.21 6.69
C PRO A 121 -15.47 21.41 6.45
N GLU A 122 -14.93 22.55 6.03
CA GLU A 122 -15.72 23.75 5.75
C GLU A 122 -16.63 23.63 4.53
N GLN A 123 -16.31 22.76 3.56
CA GLN A 123 -17.16 22.55 2.37
C GLN A 123 -18.50 21.91 2.73
N TYR A 124 -18.57 21.13 3.82
CA TYR A 124 -19.82 20.57 4.34
C TYR A 124 -20.81 21.64 4.82
N ASN A 125 -20.35 22.88 5.03
CA ASN A 125 -21.19 24.04 5.33
C ASN A 125 -21.40 24.96 4.11
N GLY A 126 -20.87 24.59 2.94
CA GLY A 126 -20.89 25.42 1.73
C GLY A 126 -19.76 26.46 1.63
N ASP A 127 -18.79 26.47 2.56
CA ASP A 127 -17.76 27.52 2.67
C ASP A 127 -16.45 27.15 1.94
N GLY A 128 -16.55 26.79 0.65
CA GLY A 128 -15.38 26.47 -0.18
C GLY A 128 -14.42 27.64 -0.34
N SER A 129 -13.12 27.41 -0.26
CA SER A 129 -12.11 28.45 -0.46
C SER A 129 -10.79 27.90 -1.02
N VAL A 130 -9.83 28.79 -1.29
CA VAL A 130 -8.45 28.42 -1.67
C VAL A 130 -7.79 27.44 -0.68
N ARG A 131 -8.20 27.47 0.60
CA ARG A 131 -7.68 26.55 1.63
C ARG A 131 -8.36 25.19 1.60
N SER A 132 -9.52 25.09 0.98
CA SER A 132 -10.21 23.82 0.74
C SER A 132 -9.45 23.01 -0.31
N ASP A 133 -9.01 23.65 -1.40
CA ASP A 133 -8.12 23.00 -2.39
C ASP A 133 -6.81 22.51 -1.76
N ILE A 134 -6.21 23.29 -0.84
CA ILE A 134 -5.01 22.87 -0.09
C ILE A 134 -5.28 21.60 0.74
N TYR A 135 -6.46 21.50 1.35
CA TYR A 135 -6.83 20.30 2.11
C TYR A 135 -6.96 19.09 1.21
N SER A 136 -7.66 19.23 0.08
CA SER A 136 -7.86 18.13 -0.88
C SER A 136 -6.55 17.67 -1.51
N ILE A 137 -5.61 18.58 -1.80
CA ILE A 137 -4.24 18.22 -2.19
C ILE A 137 -3.54 17.44 -1.06
N GLY A 138 -3.74 17.84 0.20
CA GLY A 138 -3.24 17.09 1.36
C GLY A 138 -3.77 15.65 1.43
N ILE A 139 -5.06 15.45 1.20
CA ILE A 139 -5.68 14.12 1.13
C ILE A 139 -5.14 13.34 -0.08
N LEU A 140 -4.90 13.99 -1.22
CA LEU A 140 -4.30 13.36 -2.39
C LEU A 140 -2.86 12.87 -2.13
N LEU A 141 -2.04 13.68 -1.46
CA LEU A 141 -0.70 13.29 -1.02
C LEU A 141 -0.76 12.13 -0.01
N LEU A 142 -1.74 12.14 0.90
CA LEU A 142 -1.99 11.04 1.84
C LEU A 142 -2.43 9.76 1.12
N TYR A 143 -3.30 9.88 0.12
CA TYR A 143 -3.74 8.79 -0.74
C TYR A 143 -2.53 8.14 -1.42
N MET A 144 -1.65 8.93 -2.04
CA MET A 144 -0.42 8.43 -2.66
C MET A 144 0.52 7.79 -1.63
N ALA A 145 0.74 8.43 -0.48
CA ALA A 145 1.64 7.94 0.56
C ALA A 145 1.15 6.64 1.21
N SER A 146 -0.15 6.37 1.13
CA SER A 146 -0.79 5.16 1.63
C SER A 146 -1.12 4.15 0.52
N SER A 147 -0.62 4.34 -0.71
CA SER A 147 -0.92 3.44 -1.83
C SER A 147 -2.43 3.24 -2.07
N GLY A 148 -3.19 4.33 -1.93
CA GLY A 148 -4.63 4.39 -2.16
C GLY A 148 -5.52 3.96 -1.00
N HIS A 149 -4.93 3.71 0.17
CA HIS A 149 -5.63 3.10 1.31
C HIS A 149 -6.31 4.08 2.26
N VAL A 150 -5.80 5.30 2.36
CA VAL A 150 -6.35 6.32 3.25
C VAL A 150 -6.90 7.46 2.40
N GLN A 151 -8.21 7.70 2.53
CA GLN A 151 -8.96 8.65 1.69
C GLN A 151 -9.70 9.71 2.53
N SER A 152 -9.38 9.82 3.82
CA SER A 152 -9.98 10.80 4.73
C SER A 152 -9.11 11.02 5.97
N PHE A 153 -9.43 12.05 6.77
CA PHE A 153 -8.75 12.33 8.03
C PHE A 153 -9.19 11.34 9.12
N THR A 154 -8.50 10.20 9.19
CA THR A 154 -8.72 9.14 10.18
C THR A 154 -7.50 8.94 11.09
N SER A 155 -7.60 8.06 12.10
CA SER A 155 -6.45 7.64 12.93
C SER A 155 -5.28 7.13 12.09
N GLU A 156 -5.58 6.51 10.95
CA GLU A 156 -4.60 5.92 10.02
C GLU A 156 -3.81 7.01 9.29
N ALA A 157 -4.43 8.18 9.04
CA ALA A 157 -3.76 9.32 8.42
C ALA A 157 -2.54 9.79 9.22
N GLU A 158 -2.66 9.83 10.55
CA GLU A 158 -1.55 10.24 11.43
C GLU A 158 -0.43 9.18 11.44
N SER A 159 -0.76 7.90 11.36
CA SER A 159 0.23 6.83 11.23
C SER A 159 1.03 6.96 9.93
N VAL A 160 0.36 7.21 8.80
CA VAL A 160 1.04 7.48 7.51
C VAL A 160 1.92 8.72 7.63
N CYS A 161 1.42 9.81 8.20
CA CYS A 161 2.22 11.03 8.40
C CYS A 161 3.45 10.83 9.29
N ARG A 162 3.40 9.90 10.26
CA ARG A 162 4.56 9.53 11.09
C ARG A 162 5.59 8.71 10.32
N LEU A 163 5.17 7.77 9.48
CA LEU A 163 6.06 6.98 8.61
C LEU A 163 6.90 7.89 7.70
N TYR A 164 6.29 8.94 7.16
CA TYR A 164 6.95 9.94 6.31
C TYR A 164 7.42 11.19 7.08
N SER A 165 7.65 11.10 8.40
CA SER A 165 7.97 12.24 9.27
C SER A 165 9.21 13.05 8.85
N ASN A 166 10.20 12.40 8.24
CA ASN A 166 11.43 13.04 7.75
C ASN A 166 11.33 13.51 6.28
N SER A 167 10.13 13.52 5.69
CA SER A 167 9.92 13.92 4.30
C SER A 167 8.57 14.58 4.07
N ILE A 168 7.62 13.91 3.41
CA ILE A 168 6.33 14.50 2.99
C ILE A 168 5.26 14.48 4.09
N GLY A 169 5.43 13.68 5.14
CA GLY A 169 4.47 13.53 6.23
C GLY A 169 4.12 14.84 6.96
N PRO A 170 5.08 15.72 7.32
CA PRO A 170 4.79 17.03 7.90
C PRO A 170 3.96 17.94 6.98
N VAL A 171 4.19 17.86 5.67
CA VAL A 171 3.43 18.62 4.67
C VAL A 171 1.98 18.14 4.62
N ILE A 172 1.77 16.83 4.50
CA ILE A 172 0.45 16.20 4.52
C ILE A 172 -0.31 16.63 5.79
N ARG A 173 0.29 16.45 6.96
CA ARG A 173 -0.32 16.78 8.26
C ARG A 173 -0.73 18.25 8.35
N LYS A 174 0.03 19.15 7.74
CA LYS A 174 -0.29 20.59 7.72
C LYS A 174 -1.42 20.91 6.75
N CYS A 175 -1.47 20.28 5.59
CA CYS A 175 -2.56 20.45 4.62
C CYS A 175 -3.91 19.97 5.18
N ILE A 176 -3.94 18.83 5.87
CA ILE A 176 -5.20 18.20 6.32
C ILE A 176 -5.69 18.68 7.69
N ARG A 177 -5.18 19.82 8.20
CA ARG A 177 -5.65 20.39 9.47
C ARG A 177 -7.12 20.75 9.37
N HIS A 178 -7.90 20.39 10.40
CA HIS A 178 -9.33 20.70 10.45
C HIS A 178 -9.60 22.22 10.34
N ASN A 179 -8.86 23.04 11.10
CA ASN A 179 -8.96 24.50 11.00
C ASN A 179 -8.15 25.00 9.79
N SER A 180 -8.85 25.61 8.82
CA SER A 180 -8.25 26.08 7.57
C SER A 180 -7.11 27.09 7.78
N ILE A 181 -7.17 27.95 8.80
CA ILE A 181 -6.13 28.95 9.11
C ILE A 181 -4.80 28.29 9.51
N GLN A 182 -4.83 27.06 10.01
CA GLN A 182 -3.63 26.30 10.40
C GLN A 182 -2.95 25.58 9.21
N ARG A 183 -3.59 25.59 8.03
CA ARG A 183 -3.02 25.03 6.79
C ARG A 183 -2.02 26.01 6.18
N TYR A 184 -1.48 25.67 5.00
CA TYR A 184 -0.66 26.62 4.25
C TYR A 184 -1.48 27.86 3.86
N LYS A 185 -0.83 29.03 3.88
CA LYS A 185 -1.49 30.31 3.56
C LYS A 185 -1.92 30.39 2.09
N SER A 186 -1.19 29.72 1.19
CA SER A 186 -1.43 29.69 -0.24
C SER A 186 -0.83 28.43 -0.87
N ILE A 187 -1.24 28.13 -2.11
CA ILE A 187 -0.69 27.03 -2.91
C ILE A 187 0.80 27.23 -3.19
N ALA A 188 1.24 28.45 -3.47
CA ALA A 188 2.67 28.77 -3.63
C ALA A 188 3.51 28.39 -2.40
N ALA A 189 2.96 28.54 -1.19
CA ALA A 189 3.65 28.14 0.04
C ALA A 189 3.76 26.61 0.17
N LEU A 190 2.69 25.88 -0.17
CA LEU A 190 2.72 24.42 -0.22
C LEU A 190 3.72 23.92 -1.27
N ARG A 191 3.66 24.46 -2.48
CA ARG A 191 4.56 24.14 -3.59
C ARG A 191 6.02 24.30 -3.18
N LYS A 192 6.38 25.38 -2.51
CA LYS A 192 7.75 25.64 -2.05
C LYS A 192 8.28 24.53 -1.14
N GLU A 193 7.46 24.03 -0.22
CA GLU A 193 7.84 22.90 0.64
C GLU A 193 8.01 21.60 -0.18
N LEU A 194 7.11 21.33 -1.13
CA LEU A 194 7.22 20.17 -2.01
C LEU A 194 8.48 20.23 -2.89
N CYS A 195 8.85 21.40 -3.41
CA CYS A 195 10.10 21.61 -4.15
C CYS A 195 11.32 21.30 -3.26
N SER A 196 11.34 21.81 -2.03
CA SER A 196 12.43 21.52 -1.07
C SER A 196 12.61 20.01 -0.83
N ILE A 197 11.49 19.27 -0.71
CA ILE A 197 11.50 17.81 -0.59
C ILE A 197 12.04 17.17 -1.88
N SER A 198 11.52 17.58 -3.05
CA SER A 198 11.96 17.04 -4.34
C SER A 198 13.44 17.27 -4.60
N ASP A 199 13.95 18.48 -4.32
CA ASP A 199 15.36 18.86 -4.47
C ASP A 199 16.26 18.10 -3.50
N THR A 200 15.83 17.92 -2.24
CA THR A 200 16.56 17.10 -1.26
C THR A 200 16.67 15.64 -1.73
N MET A 201 15.61 15.10 -2.34
CA MET A 201 15.61 13.74 -2.87
C MET A 201 16.41 13.62 -4.18
N ASN A 202 16.38 14.63 -5.05
CA ASN A 202 17.21 14.74 -6.25
C ASN A 202 18.70 14.89 -5.91
N TYR A 203 19.06 15.66 -4.89
CA TYR A 203 20.44 15.78 -4.41
C TYR A 203 20.97 14.45 -3.88
N LYS A 204 20.15 13.66 -3.17
CA LYS A 204 20.48 12.27 -2.78
C LYS A 204 20.58 11.32 -4.00
N LYS A 205 19.93 11.63 -5.12
CA LYS A 205 20.00 10.91 -6.40
C LYS A 205 21.26 11.26 -7.22
N ILE A 206 21.73 12.51 -7.16
CA ILE A 206 22.95 13.01 -7.83
C ILE A 206 24.22 12.65 -7.03
N ALA A 207 24.20 12.80 -5.70
CA ALA A 207 25.26 12.27 -4.83
C ALA A 207 25.39 10.73 -4.97
N LYS A 208 24.31 10.07 -5.40
CA LYS A 208 24.32 8.66 -5.79
C LYS A 208 25.19 8.38 -7.01
N PHE A 209 25.45 9.28 -7.97
CA PHE A 209 26.21 8.91 -9.19
C PHE A 209 27.71 8.66 -8.94
N ASP A 210 28.31 9.32 -7.94
CA ASP A 210 29.71 9.08 -7.53
C ASP A 210 29.80 8.03 -6.41
N ILE A 211 28.74 7.91 -5.61
CA ILE A 211 28.68 6.93 -4.53
C ILE A 211 28.24 5.55 -5.05
N THR A 212 27.44 5.43 -6.12
CA THR A 212 26.87 4.14 -6.62
C THR A 212 27.92 3.13 -7.04
N LYS A 213 29.11 3.51 -7.50
CA LYS A 213 30.19 2.53 -7.73
C LYS A 213 30.77 1.93 -6.43
N LYS A 214 30.65 2.63 -5.30
CA LYS A 214 30.94 2.11 -3.94
C LYS A 214 29.69 1.56 -3.22
N PHE A 215 28.50 2.05 -3.56
CA PHE A 215 27.22 1.73 -2.91
C PHE A 215 26.52 0.52 -3.52
N LEU A 216 26.58 0.28 -4.84
CA LEU A 216 26.04 -0.96 -5.42
C LEU A 216 26.86 -2.19 -5.02
N GLY A 217 28.15 -2.01 -4.71
CA GLY A 217 28.94 -3.04 -4.03
C GLY A 217 28.51 -3.29 -2.58
N PHE A 218 27.82 -2.33 -1.95
CA PHE A 218 27.35 -2.41 -0.56
C PHE A 218 25.90 -2.92 -0.45
N PHE A 219 25.02 -2.59 -1.42
CA PHE A 219 23.62 -3.02 -1.45
C PHE A 219 23.39 -4.36 -2.17
N ARG A 220 24.40 -4.91 -2.86
CA ARG A 220 24.43 -6.35 -3.23
C ARG A 220 24.86 -7.27 -2.08
N GLY A 221 24.82 -6.82 -0.81
CA GLY A 221 25.32 -7.65 0.28
C GLY A 221 24.95 -7.28 1.73
N LYS A 222 23.99 -6.40 2.00
CA LYS A 222 23.58 -6.16 3.41
C LYS A 222 22.06 -6.07 3.61
N LYS A 223 21.47 -7.22 3.95
CA LYS A 223 20.31 -7.32 4.86
C LYS A 223 20.67 -6.49 6.11
N SER A 224 20.01 -5.36 6.38
CA SER A 224 20.17 -4.69 7.68
C SER A 224 19.15 -5.23 8.68
N VAL A 225 19.26 -6.52 8.96
CA VAL A 225 18.73 -7.08 10.20
C VAL A 225 19.69 -6.61 11.29
N ILE A 226 19.21 -5.89 12.31
CA ILE A 226 19.97 -5.80 13.57
C ILE A 226 19.77 -7.15 14.25
N ALA A 227 20.49 -8.15 13.75
CA ALA A 227 20.73 -9.36 14.50
C ALA A 227 21.82 -8.98 15.49
N ASP A 228 21.54 -9.19 16.78
CA ASP A 228 22.61 -9.18 17.76
C ASP A 228 23.68 -10.18 17.27
N LYS A 229 24.86 -9.69 16.93
CA LYS A 229 25.98 -10.51 16.43
C LYS A 229 26.42 -11.57 17.44
N ASN A 230 25.89 -11.52 18.67
CA ASN A 230 26.16 -12.45 19.75
C ASN A 230 25.08 -13.53 19.96
N ASN A 231 24.04 -13.59 19.11
CA ASN A 231 23.03 -14.66 19.19
C ASN A 231 22.69 -15.24 17.81
N THR A 232 23.71 -15.74 17.12
CA THR A 232 23.59 -16.55 15.89
C THR A 232 23.04 -17.97 16.16
N ASP A 233 22.53 -18.23 17.37
CA ASP A 233 21.89 -19.49 17.70
C ASP A 233 20.46 -19.51 17.13
N LYS A 234 20.40 -19.96 15.86
CA LYS A 234 19.25 -20.53 15.13
C LYS A 234 17.89 -19.82 15.28
N VAL A 235 17.76 -18.64 14.66
CA VAL A 235 16.42 -18.13 14.32
C VAL A 235 15.91 -18.89 13.10
N CYS A 236 14.72 -19.49 13.20
CA CYS A 236 14.09 -20.22 12.11
C CYS A 236 13.25 -19.28 11.24
N HIS A 237 13.56 -19.22 9.94
CA HIS A 237 12.80 -18.46 8.96
C HIS A 237 11.82 -19.36 8.21
N ILE A 238 10.55 -18.95 8.16
CA ILE A 238 9.46 -19.64 7.47
C ILE A 238 8.86 -18.68 6.46
N TYR A 239 8.99 -18.98 5.16
CA TYR A 239 8.48 -18.16 4.07
C TYR A 239 7.18 -18.73 3.55
N VAL A 240 6.10 -17.96 3.63
CA VAL A 240 4.76 -18.38 3.21
C VAL A 240 4.34 -17.59 1.98
N TYR A 241 4.00 -18.30 0.91
CA TYR A 241 3.54 -17.72 -0.34
C TYR A 241 2.15 -18.23 -0.73
N GLY A 242 1.31 -17.36 -1.28
CA GLY A 242 0.07 -17.74 -1.93
C GLY A 242 0.28 -18.09 -3.41
N PHE A 243 -0.29 -19.19 -3.89
CA PHE A 243 -0.30 -19.48 -5.34
C PHE A 243 -1.21 -18.52 -6.13
N MET A 244 -2.12 -17.84 -5.45
CA MET A 244 -3.03 -16.85 -6.00
C MET A 244 -3.52 -15.93 -4.89
N HIS A 245 -4.06 -14.78 -5.26
CA HIS A 245 -4.86 -13.94 -4.36
C HIS A 245 -6.01 -14.77 -3.75
N ASN A 246 -6.36 -14.50 -2.49
CA ASN A 246 -7.38 -15.24 -1.74
C ASN A 246 -7.09 -16.75 -1.56
N SER A 247 -5.82 -17.19 -1.63
CA SER A 247 -5.48 -18.59 -1.32
C SER A 247 -5.57 -18.93 0.17
N GLY A 248 -5.44 -17.91 1.03
CA GLY A 248 -5.37 -18.05 2.49
C GLY A 248 -3.96 -18.02 3.05
N ALA A 249 -2.95 -17.54 2.32
CA ALA A 249 -1.55 -17.46 2.79
C ALA A 249 -1.40 -16.64 4.08
N THR A 250 -1.98 -15.43 4.14
CA THR A 250 -1.99 -14.60 5.35
C THR A 250 -2.71 -15.30 6.50
N HIS A 251 -3.84 -15.95 6.22
CA HIS A 251 -4.60 -16.70 7.23
C HIS A 251 -3.79 -17.87 7.82
N PHE A 252 -3.06 -18.59 6.96
CA PHE A 252 -2.13 -19.63 7.37
C PHE A 252 -1.03 -19.08 8.30
N CYS A 253 -0.41 -17.94 7.94
CA CYS A 253 0.61 -17.30 8.78
C CYS A 253 0.09 -17.03 10.20
N LEU A 254 -1.14 -16.53 10.33
CA LEU A 254 -1.76 -16.29 11.63
C LEU A 254 -2.04 -17.57 12.39
N CYS A 255 -2.62 -18.58 11.74
CA CYS A 255 -2.91 -19.87 12.37
C CYS A 255 -1.62 -20.52 12.88
N PHE A 256 -0.54 -20.49 12.08
CA PHE A 256 0.73 -21.08 12.44
C PHE A 256 1.47 -20.30 13.54
N ALA A 257 1.44 -18.97 13.50
CA ALA A 257 1.97 -18.14 14.59
C ALA A 257 1.21 -18.33 15.90
N SER A 258 -0.13 -18.44 15.81
CA SER A 258 -1.03 -18.72 16.93
C SER A 258 -0.73 -20.08 17.58
N PHE A 259 -0.50 -21.10 16.75
CA PHE A 259 -0.02 -22.42 17.16
C PHE A 259 1.33 -22.34 17.91
N LEU A 260 2.34 -21.67 17.34
CA LEU A 260 3.65 -21.50 17.96
C LEU A 260 3.56 -20.79 19.32
N LYS A 261 2.75 -19.73 19.43
CA LYS A 261 2.50 -19.05 20.72
C LYS A 261 1.87 -19.98 21.75
N ARG A 262 0.91 -20.83 21.37
CA ARG A 262 0.32 -21.85 22.28
C ARG A 262 1.36 -22.86 22.77
N LYS A 263 2.29 -23.25 21.90
CA LYS A 263 3.45 -24.09 22.25
C LYS A 263 4.55 -23.32 23.00
N LYS A 264 4.27 -22.08 23.45
CA LYS A 264 5.17 -21.19 24.20
C LYS A 264 6.46 -20.86 23.44
N ARG A 265 6.40 -20.82 22.12
CA ARG A 265 7.50 -20.37 21.26
C ARG A 265 7.41 -18.87 20.98
N ASN A 266 8.55 -18.20 20.92
CA ASN A 266 8.62 -16.80 20.54
C ASN A 266 8.59 -16.66 19.02
N VAL A 267 7.47 -16.18 18.49
CA VAL A 267 7.26 -15.98 17.06
C VAL A 267 6.87 -14.53 16.74
N ILE A 268 7.36 -14.05 15.59
CA ILE A 268 6.94 -12.80 14.96
C ILE A 268 6.61 -13.04 13.48
N CYS A 269 5.57 -12.36 12.99
CA CYS A 269 5.24 -12.37 11.58
C CYS A 269 5.76 -11.09 10.91
N ILE A 270 6.41 -11.21 9.76
CA ILE A 270 6.81 -10.09 8.91
C ILE A 270 5.96 -10.16 7.65
N ARG A 271 5.18 -9.12 7.39
CA ARG A 271 4.36 -9.02 6.19
C ARG A 271 5.09 -8.20 5.14
N HIS A 272 5.46 -8.86 4.06
CA HIS A 272 6.13 -8.24 2.93
C HIS A 272 5.08 -7.81 1.90
N ASN A 273 5.03 -6.50 1.60
CA ASN A 273 4.14 -5.91 0.59
C ASN A 273 2.63 -6.12 0.84
N ASP A 274 1.95 -5.05 1.24
CA ASP A 274 0.52 -5.08 1.54
C ASP A 274 -0.34 -5.01 0.27
N THR A 275 -0.99 -6.11 -0.09
CA THR A 275 -2.21 -6.12 -0.89
C THR A 275 -3.37 -6.55 0.02
N SER A 276 -4.21 -5.59 0.40
CA SER A 276 -5.62 -5.70 0.84
C SER A 276 -6.08 -6.59 2.02
N ASP A 277 -5.48 -7.73 2.34
CA ASP A 277 -6.25 -8.81 3.02
C ASP A 277 -6.30 -8.76 4.56
N TYR A 278 -5.44 -7.98 5.23
CA TYR A 278 -5.36 -8.02 6.70
C TYR A 278 -6.38 -7.11 7.41
N ARG A 279 -6.96 -6.12 6.71
CA ARG A 279 -7.91 -5.16 7.32
C ARG A 279 -9.16 -5.83 7.91
N ALA A 280 -9.56 -6.97 7.37
CA ALA A 280 -10.71 -7.73 7.88
C ALA A 280 -10.45 -8.48 9.19
N VAL A 281 -9.18 -8.60 9.63
CA VAL A 281 -8.79 -9.43 10.78
C VAL A 281 -8.22 -8.60 11.95
N THR A 282 -7.96 -7.30 11.74
CA THR A 282 -7.12 -6.48 12.63
C THR A 282 -7.80 -5.49 13.55
N ASP A 283 -9.12 -5.50 13.70
CA ASP A 283 -9.88 -4.44 14.39
C ASP A 283 -9.54 -4.22 15.89
N LYS A 284 -8.52 -4.89 16.46
CA LYS A 284 -8.16 -4.83 17.88
C LYS A 284 -6.64 -4.87 18.20
N GLY A 285 -5.77 -4.39 17.32
CA GLY A 285 -4.32 -4.40 17.58
C GLY A 285 -3.75 -3.11 18.21
N THR A 286 -2.59 -3.20 18.86
CA THR A 286 -1.86 -2.04 19.41
C THR A 286 -0.50 -1.92 18.74
N LEU A 287 -0.13 -0.72 18.25
CA LEU A 287 1.16 -0.48 17.60
C LEU A 287 2.17 0.12 18.60
N CYS A 288 3.31 -0.54 18.78
CA CYS A 288 4.42 -0.05 19.62
C CYS A 288 5.75 -0.32 18.90
N ASN A 289 6.60 0.71 18.73
CA ASN A 289 7.92 0.59 18.09
C ASN A 289 7.94 -0.11 16.72
N GLY A 290 6.89 0.07 15.91
CA GLY A 290 6.77 -0.58 14.59
C GLY A 290 6.30 -2.03 14.62
N ILE A 291 6.07 -2.60 15.81
CA ILE A 291 5.45 -3.91 16.00
C ILE A 291 3.96 -3.70 16.30
N TYR A 292 3.14 -4.40 15.54
CA TYR A 292 1.69 -4.44 15.68
C TYR A 292 1.30 -5.76 16.34
N THR A 293 0.79 -5.70 17.58
CA THR A 293 0.36 -6.91 18.29
C THR A 293 -1.16 -7.08 18.15
N ILE A 294 -1.60 -8.24 17.69
CA ILE A 294 -3.01 -8.58 17.45
C ILE A 294 -3.50 -9.76 18.28
N GLY A 295 -4.80 -9.81 18.56
CA GLY A 295 -5.46 -10.90 19.30
C GLY A 295 -5.05 -11.04 20.78
N ALA A 296 -4.40 -10.02 21.34
CA ALA A 296 -4.08 -9.97 22.77
C ALA A 296 -5.35 -9.69 23.59
N ASP A 297 -5.59 -10.49 24.63
CA ASP A 297 -6.64 -10.25 25.62
C ASP A 297 -6.01 -10.28 27.02
N LYS A 298 -5.76 -9.09 27.57
CA LYS A 298 -5.13 -8.93 28.89
C LYS A 298 -6.01 -9.48 30.03
N ILE A 299 -7.33 -9.50 29.85
CA ILE A 299 -8.29 -9.97 30.86
C ILE A 299 -8.25 -11.50 30.92
N LYS A 300 -8.17 -12.15 29.75
CA LYS A 300 -8.09 -13.61 29.64
C LYS A 300 -6.66 -14.15 29.69
N GLY A 301 -5.65 -13.29 29.86
CA GLY A 301 -4.25 -13.68 29.83
C GLY A 301 -3.77 -14.21 28.47
N LYS A 302 -4.47 -13.89 27.37
CA LYS A 302 -4.14 -14.33 26.02
C LYS A 302 -3.03 -13.45 25.44
N ALA A 303 -1.87 -14.06 25.17
CA ALA A 303 -0.78 -13.40 24.47
C ALA A 303 -1.15 -13.13 23.01
N GLY A 304 -0.85 -11.94 22.50
CA GLY A 304 -1.06 -11.60 21.09
C GLY A 304 0.05 -12.11 20.18
N ILE A 305 -0.18 -11.96 18.88
CA ILE A 305 0.82 -12.21 17.83
C ILE A 305 1.44 -10.90 17.42
N ASP A 306 2.76 -10.85 17.43
CA ASP A 306 3.53 -9.70 16.99
C ASP A 306 3.69 -9.73 15.47
N ILE A 307 3.40 -8.60 14.83
CA ILE A 307 3.42 -8.45 13.37
C ILE A 307 4.20 -7.19 12.99
N ILE A 308 5.06 -7.30 12.00
CA ILE A 308 5.75 -6.17 11.37
C ILE A 308 5.15 -6.00 9.96
N PRO A 309 4.48 -4.88 9.67
CA PRO A 309 4.06 -4.56 8.31
C PRO A 309 5.23 -3.99 7.50
N ASP A 310 6.18 -4.82 7.08
CA ASP A 310 7.41 -4.37 6.40
C ASP A 310 7.17 -4.03 4.92
N TYR A 311 7.03 -2.73 4.65
CA TYR A 311 6.89 -2.18 3.32
C TYR A 311 8.26 -2.12 2.61
N ASN A 312 8.73 -3.23 2.04
CA ASN A 312 9.98 -3.32 1.27
C ASN A 312 11.25 -2.90 2.04
N GLY A 313 11.37 -3.31 3.30
CA GLY A 313 12.56 -3.02 4.12
C GLY A 313 12.62 -1.57 4.62
N CYS A 314 11.49 -0.86 4.58
CA CYS A 314 11.39 0.53 5.07
C CYS A 314 11.28 0.62 6.59
N ILE A 315 11.11 -0.51 7.28
CA ILE A 315 11.01 -0.57 8.75
C ILE A 315 12.30 -1.17 9.31
N THR A 316 12.92 -0.46 10.25
CA THR A 316 13.99 -1.04 11.09
C THR A 316 13.37 -1.65 12.34
N TYR A 317 13.63 -2.92 12.58
CA TYR A 317 13.08 -3.68 13.71
C TYR A 317 14.16 -4.53 14.37
N ASN A 318 13.97 -4.80 15.67
CA ASN A 318 14.83 -5.70 16.45
C ASN A 318 14.14 -7.07 16.58
N LEU A 319 14.78 -8.11 16.06
CA LEU A 319 14.27 -9.49 16.10
C LEU A 319 14.84 -10.30 17.28
N SER A 320 15.65 -9.68 18.14
CA SER A 320 16.25 -10.35 19.28
C SER A 320 15.17 -10.90 20.22
N GLY A 321 15.27 -12.20 20.53
CA GLY A 321 14.33 -12.91 21.41
C GLY A 321 13.24 -13.69 20.70
N TYR A 322 13.10 -13.56 19.37
CA TYR A 322 12.23 -14.43 18.57
C TYR A 322 12.97 -15.68 18.09
N GLU A 323 12.36 -16.84 18.29
CA GLU A 323 12.84 -18.15 17.82
C GLU A 323 12.41 -18.39 16.36
N TYR A 324 11.22 -17.90 15.99
CA TYR A 324 10.61 -18.12 14.67
C TYR A 324 10.21 -16.80 14.02
N ILE A 325 10.53 -16.66 12.73
CA ILE A 325 10.11 -15.53 11.89
C ILE A 325 9.29 -16.07 10.73
N ILE A 326 8.01 -15.72 10.70
CA ILE A 326 7.11 -16.08 9.60
C ILE A 326 7.02 -14.91 8.63
N HIS A 327 7.48 -15.12 7.41
CA HIS A 327 7.41 -14.14 6.33
C HIS A 327 6.16 -14.40 5.49
N ASP A 328 5.14 -13.54 5.63
CA ASP A 328 4.03 -13.49 4.70
C ASP A 328 4.49 -12.76 3.43
N CYS A 329 4.71 -13.52 2.36
CA CYS A 329 5.36 -13.03 1.15
C CYS A 329 4.38 -12.62 0.04
N GLY A 330 3.07 -12.78 0.27
CA GLY A 330 2.03 -12.50 -0.72
C GLY A 330 1.92 -13.56 -1.82
N CYS A 331 1.42 -13.16 -3.00
CA CYS A 331 1.06 -14.04 -4.11
C CYS A 331 2.16 -14.16 -5.20
N ILE A 332 2.24 -15.32 -5.88
CA ILE A 332 3.21 -15.64 -6.96
C ILE A 332 2.59 -15.58 -8.39
N ASP A 333 1.58 -14.74 -8.65
CA ASP A 333 0.95 -14.71 -9.99
C ASP A 333 1.79 -13.98 -11.08
N GLU A 334 1.35 -14.08 -12.34
CA GLU A 334 2.04 -13.56 -13.54
C GLU A 334 2.31 -12.04 -13.55
N HIS A 335 1.66 -11.27 -12.67
CA HIS A 335 1.96 -9.85 -12.48
C HIS A 335 3.16 -9.61 -11.53
N CYS A 336 3.64 -10.67 -10.85
CA CYS A 336 4.83 -10.68 -10.00
C CYS A 336 6.06 -11.32 -10.70
N ASN A 337 6.26 -11.05 -11.99
CA ASN A 337 7.39 -11.60 -12.78
C ASN A 337 8.79 -11.23 -12.23
N SER A 338 8.92 -10.24 -11.35
CA SER A 338 10.18 -9.89 -10.72
C SER A 338 10.61 -10.86 -9.60
N ARG A 339 9.71 -11.70 -9.08
CA ARG A 339 9.97 -12.53 -7.88
C ARG A 339 10.20 -14.02 -8.13
N ARG A 340 10.02 -14.51 -9.37
CA ARG A 340 10.35 -15.93 -9.69
C ARG A 340 11.81 -16.28 -9.35
N GLY A 341 12.72 -15.30 -9.43
CA GLY A 341 14.12 -15.46 -9.00
C GLY A 341 14.36 -15.26 -7.49
N GLU A 342 13.53 -14.47 -6.80
CA GLU A 342 13.66 -14.18 -5.36
C GLU A 342 13.02 -15.25 -4.47
N CYS A 343 12.00 -15.97 -4.95
CA CYS A 343 11.49 -17.19 -4.31
C CYS A 343 12.60 -18.23 -4.09
N ALA A 344 13.64 -18.22 -4.93
CA ALA A 344 14.81 -19.09 -4.80
C ALA A 344 15.90 -18.54 -3.85
N GLU A 345 15.90 -17.25 -3.50
CA GLU A 345 16.88 -16.65 -2.59
C GLU A 345 16.40 -16.62 -1.12
N GLY A 346 15.08 -16.55 -0.87
CA GLY A 346 14.51 -16.71 0.48
C GLY A 346 14.74 -18.10 1.08
N GLY A 347 14.85 -19.13 0.24
CA GLY A 347 14.96 -20.53 0.65
C GLY A 347 16.36 -21.04 1.02
N LYS A 348 17.42 -20.22 1.02
CA LYS A 348 18.77 -20.73 1.33
C LYS A 348 19.02 -20.99 2.82
N ASP A 349 18.29 -20.30 3.71
CA ASP A 349 18.45 -20.37 5.17
C ASP A 349 17.12 -20.58 5.93
N GLY A 350 16.08 -21.17 5.29
CA GLY A 350 14.75 -21.33 5.91
C GLY A 350 13.78 -22.25 5.13
N ILE A 351 12.55 -22.39 5.63
CA ILE A 351 11.52 -23.31 5.09
C ILE A 351 10.53 -22.56 4.24
N THR A 352 10.14 -23.14 3.11
CA THR A 352 9.18 -22.54 2.17
C THR A 352 7.85 -23.29 2.19
N ILE A 353 6.78 -22.54 2.42
CA ILE A 353 5.40 -23.02 2.45
C ILE A 353 4.60 -22.30 1.36
N PHE A 354 3.90 -23.06 0.54
CA PHE A 354 2.95 -22.53 -0.45
C PHE A 354 1.51 -22.81 -0.02
N VAL A 355 0.63 -21.83 -0.19
CA VAL A 355 -0.80 -21.94 0.15
C VAL A 355 -1.63 -21.71 -1.11
N GLY A 356 -2.45 -22.69 -1.47
CA GLY A 356 -3.40 -22.65 -2.60
C GLY A 356 -4.83 -22.93 -2.17
N ASN A 357 -5.81 -22.71 -3.04
CA ASN A 357 -7.21 -23.15 -2.86
C ASN A 357 -7.73 -23.97 -4.07
N THR A 358 -8.93 -24.53 -4.06
CA THR A 358 -9.46 -25.33 -5.19
C THR A 358 -9.42 -24.65 -6.57
N ASN A 359 -9.37 -23.31 -6.65
CA ASN A 359 -9.29 -22.57 -7.91
C ASN A 359 -7.90 -22.63 -8.59
N TYR A 360 -6.78 -22.88 -7.86
CA TYR A 360 -5.47 -22.98 -8.54
C TYR A 360 -5.39 -24.15 -9.51
N ARG A 361 -6.21 -25.18 -9.32
CA ARG A 361 -6.27 -26.33 -10.23
C ARG A 361 -6.68 -25.95 -11.65
N ARG A 362 -7.38 -24.82 -11.84
CA ARG A 362 -7.86 -24.38 -13.16
C ARG A 362 -6.86 -23.51 -13.91
N ASN A 363 -5.95 -22.81 -13.21
CA ASN A 363 -5.16 -21.72 -13.80
C ASN A 363 -3.63 -21.90 -13.71
N ASN A 364 -3.08 -22.83 -12.91
CA ASN A 364 -1.65 -22.79 -12.53
C ASN A 364 -0.87 -24.07 -12.90
N MET A 365 -0.42 -24.19 -14.16
CA MET A 365 0.74 -25.05 -14.46
C MET A 365 2.08 -24.33 -14.21
N THR A 366 2.13 -23.00 -14.31
CA THR A 366 3.35 -22.18 -14.15
C THR A 366 3.75 -21.94 -12.69
N ALA A 367 2.81 -21.85 -11.75
CA ALA A 367 3.14 -21.60 -10.33
C ALA A 367 3.84 -22.80 -9.66
N MET A 368 3.58 -24.03 -10.14
CA MET A 368 4.24 -25.25 -9.69
C MET A 368 5.72 -25.34 -10.14
N GLU A 369 6.17 -24.50 -11.06
CA GLU A 369 7.59 -24.42 -11.46
C GLU A 369 8.49 -23.94 -10.31
N SER A 370 7.91 -23.24 -9.32
CA SER A 370 8.64 -22.73 -8.14
C SER A 370 8.68 -23.72 -6.97
N VAL A 371 7.99 -24.86 -7.09
CA VAL A 371 7.94 -25.89 -6.04
C VAL A 371 9.16 -26.81 -6.15
N THR A 372 9.85 -26.99 -5.04
CA THR A 372 10.95 -27.94 -4.89
C THR A 372 10.54 -29.17 -4.05
N SER A 373 11.38 -30.20 -4.00
CA SER A 373 11.17 -31.37 -3.14
C SER A 373 11.08 -31.05 -1.65
N ASP A 374 11.69 -29.93 -1.25
CA ASP A 374 11.75 -29.48 0.15
C ASP A 374 10.61 -28.50 0.49
N SER A 375 9.80 -28.15 -0.51
CA SER A 375 8.64 -27.28 -0.32
C SER A 375 7.50 -28.00 0.38
N ILE A 376 6.80 -27.27 1.24
CA ILE A 376 5.55 -27.71 1.89
C ILE A 376 4.39 -26.98 1.22
N ILE A 377 3.31 -27.70 0.91
CA ILE A 377 2.14 -27.13 0.25
C ILE A 377 0.90 -27.35 1.11
N PHE A 378 0.10 -26.30 1.30
CA PHE A 378 -1.22 -26.33 1.91
C PHE A 378 -2.31 -26.03 0.90
N ILE A 379 -3.32 -26.88 0.86
CA ILE A 379 -4.51 -26.67 0.01
C ILE A 379 -5.73 -26.35 0.86
N ASN A 380 -6.21 -25.12 0.73
CA ASN A 380 -7.41 -24.58 1.34
C ASN A 380 -8.67 -24.85 0.49
N HIS A 381 -9.85 -24.71 1.10
CA HIS A 381 -11.17 -24.82 0.44
C HIS A 381 -11.37 -26.10 -0.38
N ILE A 382 -10.86 -27.23 0.11
CA ILE A 382 -10.87 -28.52 -0.57
C ILE A 382 -11.56 -29.60 0.26
N GLY A 383 -12.36 -30.45 -0.38
CA GLY A 383 -12.96 -31.63 0.26
C GLY A 383 -11.94 -32.75 0.51
N GLY A 384 -12.18 -33.60 1.51
CA GLY A 384 -11.25 -34.70 1.84
C GLY A 384 -11.00 -35.67 0.67
N ARG A 385 -12.06 -36.11 -0.02
CA ARG A 385 -11.93 -36.97 -1.22
C ARG A 385 -11.14 -36.30 -2.33
N GLU A 386 -11.49 -35.05 -2.64
CA GLU A 386 -10.84 -34.25 -3.68
C GLU A 386 -9.36 -33.97 -3.39
N PHE A 387 -9.00 -33.92 -2.11
CA PHE A 387 -7.61 -33.80 -1.65
C PHE A 387 -6.81 -35.07 -1.95
N TYR A 388 -7.33 -36.24 -1.58
CA TYR A 388 -6.68 -37.51 -1.86
C TYR A 388 -6.55 -37.80 -3.36
N ASP A 389 -7.57 -37.45 -4.15
CA ASP A 389 -7.52 -37.55 -5.62
C ASP A 389 -6.42 -36.66 -6.20
N PHE A 390 -6.23 -35.46 -5.65
CA PHE A 390 -5.19 -34.54 -6.11
C PHE A 390 -3.79 -34.97 -5.74
N ILE A 391 -3.53 -35.34 -4.49
CA ILE A 391 -2.18 -35.78 -4.11
C ILE A 391 -1.79 -37.07 -4.87
N SER A 392 -2.77 -37.91 -5.25
CA SER A 392 -2.53 -39.09 -6.08
C SER A 392 -1.97 -38.75 -7.47
N SER A 393 -2.26 -37.54 -7.98
CA SER A 393 -1.77 -37.01 -9.26
C SER A 393 -0.39 -36.34 -9.14
N TYR A 394 0.08 -36.07 -7.91
CA TYR A 394 1.33 -35.34 -7.61
C TYR A 394 2.40 -36.20 -6.93
N LYS A 395 2.24 -37.53 -6.93
CA LYS A 395 3.07 -38.52 -6.22
C LYS A 395 4.57 -38.21 -6.27
N GLY A 396 5.12 -37.78 -5.12
CA GLY A 396 6.55 -37.75 -4.82
C GLY A 396 7.30 -36.45 -5.07
N LYS A 397 6.63 -35.35 -5.48
CA LYS A 397 7.32 -34.09 -5.80
C LYS A 397 7.50 -33.11 -4.64
N CYS A 398 6.66 -33.16 -3.61
CA CYS A 398 6.69 -32.26 -2.44
C CYS A 398 5.74 -32.79 -1.34
N ARG A 399 5.82 -32.21 -0.13
CA ARG A 399 4.89 -32.53 0.99
C ARG A 399 3.64 -31.69 0.86
N ILE A 400 2.46 -32.31 0.88
CA ILE A 400 1.17 -31.64 0.63
C ILE A 400 0.20 -31.95 1.77
N TYR A 401 -0.37 -30.91 2.35
CA TYR A 401 -1.28 -30.90 3.49
C TYR A 401 -2.60 -30.21 3.13
N ARG A 402 -3.65 -30.49 3.90
CA ARG A 402 -4.97 -29.91 3.67
C ARG A 402 -5.21 -28.84 4.70
N PHE A 403 -5.25 -27.57 4.30
CA PHE A 403 -5.55 -26.50 5.25
C PHE A 403 -7.02 -26.57 5.68
N PRO A 404 -7.35 -26.89 6.96
CA PRO A 404 -8.75 -26.97 7.39
C PRO A 404 -9.41 -25.59 7.37
N CYS A 405 -10.74 -25.58 7.25
CA CYS A 405 -11.53 -24.35 7.35
C CYS A 405 -11.50 -23.82 8.80
N ILE A 406 -10.54 -22.96 9.09
CA ILE A 406 -10.41 -22.26 10.37
C ILE A 406 -11.03 -20.88 10.21
N TYR A 407 -12.04 -20.54 11.00
CA TYR A 407 -12.64 -19.19 10.97
C TYR A 407 -11.98 -18.26 11.99
N GLU A 408 -11.63 -18.80 13.15
CA GLU A 408 -10.91 -18.09 14.21
C GLU A 408 -9.46 -18.54 14.24
N TRP A 409 -8.56 -17.77 13.62
CA TRP A 409 -7.13 -18.08 13.54
C TRP A 409 -6.45 -18.17 14.91
N ASP A 410 -7.04 -17.55 15.93
CA ASP A 410 -6.52 -17.42 17.29
C ASP A 410 -7.01 -18.53 18.24
N SER A 411 -7.81 -19.47 17.72
CA SER A 411 -8.35 -20.63 18.41
C SER A 411 -7.62 -21.91 17.98
N ALA A 412 -7.52 -22.89 18.89
CA ALA A 412 -6.92 -24.18 18.56
C ALA A 412 -7.83 -24.97 17.61
N ASN A 413 -7.24 -25.65 16.63
CA ASN A 413 -7.93 -26.52 15.70
C ASN A 413 -7.16 -27.84 15.61
N GLU A 414 -7.75 -28.93 16.09
CA GLU A 414 -7.07 -30.22 16.26
C GLU A 414 -6.39 -30.73 14.97
N LEU A 415 -7.08 -30.62 13.83
CA LEU A 415 -6.54 -31.06 12.53
C LEU A 415 -5.33 -30.20 12.10
N PHE A 416 -5.41 -28.88 12.32
CA PHE A 416 -4.29 -28.00 12.01
C PHE A 416 -3.12 -28.17 12.97
N GLU A 417 -3.39 -28.45 14.25
CA GLU A 417 -2.36 -28.69 15.26
C GLU A 417 -1.56 -29.95 14.92
N GLU A 418 -2.21 -31.03 14.47
CA GLU A 418 -1.56 -32.26 14.01
C GLU A 418 -0.64 -31.99 12.80
N GLU A 419 -1.16 -31.32 11.76
CA GLU A 419 -0.36 -30.94 10.58
C GLU A 419 0.79 -29.98 10.94
N ALA A 420 0.56 -29.05 11.86
CA ALA A 420 1.56 -28.10 12.31
C ALA A 420 2.66 -28.76 13.16
N ASP A 421 2.32 -29.74 14.02
CA ASP A 421 3.29 -30.52 14.78
C ASP A 421 4.19 -31.35 13.83
N GLU A 422 3.64 -31.97 12.78
CA GLU A 422 4.45 -32.63 11.74
C GLU A 422 5.42 -31.67 11.04
N ILE A 423 4.95 -30.45 10.74
CA ILE A 423 5.81 -29.42 10.15
C ILE A 423 6.93 -29.05 11.11
N MET A 424 6.63 -28.86 12.39
CA MET A 424 7.64 -28.57 13.40
C MET A 424 8.72 -29.65 13.49
N GLU A 425 8.36 -30.92 13.37
CA GLU A 425 9.36 -31.98 13.29
C GLU A 425 10.28 -31.86 12.06
N ILE A 426 9.77 -31.32 10.96
CA ILE A 426 10.58 -31.03 9.77
C ILE A 426 11.44 -29.79 10.01
N ILE A 427 10.92 -28.78 10.72
CA ILE A 427 11.63 -27.55 11.04
C ILE A 427 12.80 -27.78 11.99
N GLU A 428 12.62 -28.66 12.97
CA GLU A 428 13.57 -28.89 14.06
C GLU A 428 14.66 -29.95 13.72
N LYS A 429 14.49 -30.71 12.62
CA LYS A 429 15.49 -31.66 12.08
C LYS A 429 16.52 -30.95 11.21
#